data_AF-A0A183PV30-F1
#
_entry.id   AF-A0A183PV30-F1
#
_cell.length_a   1.000
_cell.length_b   1.000
_cell.length_c   1.000
_cell.angle_alpha   90.00
_cell.angle_beta   90.00
_cell.angle_gamma   90.00
#
_symmetry.space_group_name_H-M   'P 1'
#
loop_
_entity.id
_entity.type
_entity.pdbx_description
1 polymer ?
#
loop_
_entity_poly.entity_id
_entity_poly.type
_entity_poly.pdbx_seq_one_letter_code
_entity_poly.pdbx_strand_id
1 'polypeptide(L)' 'MYDGDNIRKWKPTDQGYSFHVVSSMSEWITALSFICFIFTLVWELKDYKVHEIKVRHLLSLITVLMGFLLKQ' A
#
# COMPACT_ATOMS: atom_id res chain seq x y z
N MET A 1 20.38 -24.71 16.00
CA MET A 1 21.23 -23.99 15.03
C MET A 1 21.35 -24.90 13.82
N TYR A 2 21.21 -24.36 12.60
CA TYR A 2 21.26 -25.16 11.37
C TYR A 2 22.57 -25.97 11.29
N ASP A 3 22.49 -27.26 10.94
CA ASP A 3 23.63 -28.19 10.91
C ASP A 3 23.96 -28.72 9.50
N GLY A 4 23.22 -28.29 8.49
CA GLY A 4 23.38 -28.77 7.13
C GLY A 4 24.54 -28.11 6.37
N ASP A 5 24.86 -28.68 5.21
CA ASP A 5 26.04 -28.31 4.41
C ASP A 5 25.79 -27.06 3.53
N ASN A 6 24.53 -26.79 3.16
CA ASN A 6 24.17 -25.66 2.28
C ASN A 6 22.86 -24.98 2.69
N ILE A 7 22.96 -23.75 3.20
CA ILE A 7 21.83 -22.93 3.70
C ILE A 7 20.69 -22.68 2.69
N ARG A 8 20.90 -22.93 1.40
CA ARG A 8 19.89 -22.75 0.34
C ARG A 8 19.16 -24.05 -0.03
N LYS A 9 19.64 -25.20 0.47
CA LYS A 9 19.08 -26.52 0.17
C LYS A 9 18.66 -27.17 1.48
N TRP A 10 17.37 -27.14 1.75
CA TRP A 10 16.77 -27.70 2.96
C TRP A 10 16.24 -29.11 2.67
N LYS A 11 16.77 -30.10 3.37
CA LYS A 11 16.27 -31.48 3.36
C LYS A 11 15.44 -31.75 4.61
N PRO A 12 14.43 -32.63 4.53
CA PRO A 12 13.64 -33.03 5.70
C PRO A 12 14.44 -33.61 6.87
N THR A 13 15.65 -34.11 6.60
CA THR A 13 16.58 -34.66 7.60
C THR A 13 17.41 -33.59 8.32
N ASP A 14 17.47 -32.37 7.78
CA ASP A 14 18.32 -31.30 8.32
C ASP A 14 17.71 -30.70 9.58
N GLN A 15 18.54 -30.37 10.57
CA GLN A 15 18.02 -29.73 11.77
C GLN A 15 17.44 -28.36 11.47
N GLY A 16 16.23 -28.14 11.96
CA GLY A 16 15.50 -26.89 11.77
C GLY A 16 14.71 -26.79 10.46
N TYR A 17 14.66 -27.85 9.65
CA TYR A 17 13.82 -27.92 8.46
C TYR A 17 12.35 -27.54 8.76
N SER A 18 11.77 -28.09 9.83
CA SER A 18 10.39 -27.77 10.21
C SER A 18 10.20 -26.29 10.53
N PHE A 19 11.17 -25.65 11.19
CA PHE A 19 11.10 -24.21 11.45
C PHE A 19 11.19 -23.41 10.16
N HIS A 20 12.05 -23.82 9.21
CA HIS A 20 12.14 -23.19 7.90
C HIS A 20 10.81 -23.29 7.12
N VAL A 21 10.18 -24.47 7.11
CA VAL A 21 8.88 -24.65 6.45
C VAL A 21 7.82 -23.75 7.08
N VAL A 22 7.73 -23.73 8.41
CA VAL A 22 6.75 -22.89 9.14
C VAL A 22 7.01 -21.40 8.91
N SER A 23 8.27 -20.95 8.94
CA SER A 23 8.61 -19.55 8.68
C SER A 23 8.28 -19.17 7.24
N SER A 24 8.62 -19.99 6.26
CA SER A 24 8.30 -19.73 4.85
C SER A 24 6.79 -19.72 4.60
N MET A 25 6.03 -20.64 5.20
CA MET A 25 4.57 -20.59 5.12
C MET A 25 4.01 -19.29 5.72
N SER A 26 4.56 -18.86 6.86
CA SER A 26 4.15 -17.61 7.52
C SER A 26 4.47 -16.38 6.67
N GLU A 27 5.61 -16.37 5.97
CA GLU A 27 5.98 -15.32 5.02
C GLU A 27 4.96 -15.22 3.88
N TRP A 28 4.58 -16.34 3.26
CA TRP A 28 3.60 -16.36 2.17
C TRP A 28 2.20 -15.93 2.62
N ILE A 29 1.75 -16.37 3.80
CA ILE A 29 0.47 -15.94 4.38
C ILE A 29 0.47 -14.44 4.64
N THR A 30 1.58 -13.91 5.18
CA THR A 30 1.74 -12.49 5.45
C THR A 30 1.73 -11.68 4.15
N ALA A 31 2.49 -12.11 3.14
CA ALA A 31 2.54 -11.47 1.83
C ALA A 31 1.15 -11.44 1.17
N LEU A 32 0.41 -12.55 1.19
CA LEU A 32 -0.95 -12.62 0.66
C LEU A 32 -1.89 -11.67 1.41
N SER A 33 -1.78 -11.60 2.74
CA SER A 33 -2.59 -10.69 3.56
C SER A 33 -2.36 -9.23 3.20
N PHE A 34 -1.10 -8.82 3.00
CA PHE A 34 -0.76 -7.47 2.54
C PHE A 34 -1.29 -7.18 1.14
N ILE A 35 -1.17 -8.13 0.22
CA ILE A 35 -1.70 -7.99 -1.15
C ILE A 35 -3.22 -7.80 -1.11
N CYS A 36 -3.95 -8.62 -0.35
CA CYS A 36 -5.39 -8.48 -0.16
C CYS A 36 -5.76 -7.13 0.44
N PHE A 37 -5.03 -6.68 1.46
CA PHE A 37 -5.23 -5.36 2.07
C PHE A 37 -4.99 -4.20 1.08
N ILE A 38 -3.93 -4.27 0.27
CA ILE A 38 -3.69 -3.26 -0.77
C ILE A 38 -4.83 -3.28 -1.80
N PHE A 39 -5.36 -4.45 -2.17
CA PHE A 39 -6.51 -4.53 -3.06
C PHE A 39 -7.76 -3.86 -2.47
N THR A 40 -8.02 -3.99 -1.16
CA THR A 40 -9.15 -3.28 -0.54
C THR A 40 -8.97 -1.76 -0.63
N LEU A 41 -7.74 -1.27 -0.42
CA LEU A 41 -7.43 0.17 -0.55
C LEU A 41 -7.59 0.66 -1.99
N VAL A 42 -7.08 -0.08 -2.97
CA VAL A 42 -7.20 0.28 -4.40
C VAL A 42 -8.67 0.31 -4.82
N TRP A 43 -9.46 -0.66 -4.36
CA TRP A 43 -10.89 -0.71 -4.64
C TRP A 43 -11.61 0.52 -4.08
N GLU A 44 -11.35 0.88 -2.82
CA GLU A 44 -11.96 2.04 -2.18
C GLU A 44 -11.55 3.36 -2.84
N LEU A 45 -10.25 3.52 -3.15
CA LEU A 45 -9.71 4.73 -3.75
C LEU A 45 -10.13 4.90 -5.22
N LYS A 46 -10.44 3.81 -5.93
CA LYS A 46 -10.90 3.87 -7.33
C LYS A 46 -12.19 4.68 -7.47
N ASP A 47 -13.13 4.49 -6.55
CA ASP A 47 -14.44 5.16 -6.58
C ASP A 47 -14.42 6.51 -5.84
N TYR A 48 -13.30 6.85 -5.19
CA TYR A 48 -13.13 8.10 -4.49
C TYR A 48 -12.90 9.26 -5.47
N LYS A 49 -13.97 10.00 -5.79
CA LYS A 49 -13.84 11.29 -6.47
C LYS A 49 -13.34 12.33 -5.47
N VAL A 50 -12.11 12.80 -5.67
CA VAL A 50 -11.56 13.93 -4.92
C VAL A 50 -12.43 15.16 -5.21
N HIS A 51 -13.33 15.46 -4.27
CA HIS A 51 -14.15 16.65 -4.33
C HIS A 51 -13.27 17.86 -4.03
N GLU A 52 -12.87 18.61 -5.07
CA GLU A 52 -12.19 19.90 -4.94
C GLU A 52 -13.11 20.97 -4.33
N ILE A 53 -13.32 20.94 -3.01
CA ILE A 53 -14.26 21.87 -2.37
C ILE A 53 -13.58 23.15 -1.87
N LYS A 54 -12.24 23.25 -1.78
CA LYS A 54 -11.59 24.46 -1.22
C LYS A 54 -10.87 25.36 -2.21
N VAL A 55 -10.18 24.82 -3.21
CA VAL A 55 -9.34 25.64 -4.11
C VAL A 55 -10.19 26.41 -5.13
N ARG A 56 -11.29 25.81 -5.60
CA ARG A 56 -12.19 26.42 -6.60
C ARG A 56 -12.90 27.67 -6.08
N HIS A 57 -13.38 27.67 -4.83
CA HIS A 57 -14.05 28.84 -4.26
C HIS A 57 -13.10 30.01 -4.02
N LEU A 58 -11.86 29.75 -3.59
CA LEU A 58 -10.85 30.80 -3.41
C LEU A 58 -10.45 31.43 -4.74
N LEU A 59 -10.18 30.61 -5.76
CA LEU A 59 -9.87 31.12 -7.10
C LEU A 59 -11.05 31.89 -7.70
N SER A 60 -12.28 31.37 -7.58
CA SER A 60 -13.48 32.06 -8.05
C SER A 60 -13.69 33.41 -7.34
N LEU A 61 -13.46 33.49 -6.03
CA LEU A 61 -13.55 34.74 -5.28
C LEU A 61 -12.49 35.75 -5.72
N ILE A 62 -11.25 35.30 -5.93
CA ILE A 62 -10.16 36.14 -6.42
C ILE A 62 -10.46 36.66 -7.83
N THR A 63 -10.97 35.81 -8.73
CA THR A 63 -11.33 36.22 -10.11
C THR A 63 -12.48 37.24 -10.11
N VAL A 64 -13.50 37.04 -9.28
CA VAL A 64 -14.62 37.99 -9.14
C VAL A 64 -14.16 39.32 -8.54
N LEU A 65 -13.30 39.30 -7.51
CA LEU A 65 -12.71 40.50 -6.91
C LEU A 65 -11.83 41.28 -7.90
N MET A 66 -10.95 40.59 -8.63
CA MET A 66 -10.14 41.24 -9.68
C MET A 66 -11.01 41.83 -10.79
N GLY A 67 -12.06 41.13 -11.22
CA GLY A 67 -12.98 41.63 -12.23
C GLY A 67 -13.76 42.87 -11.78
N PHE A 68 -14.04 43.00 -10.48
CA PHE A 68 -14.66 44.20 -9.91
C PHE A 68 -13.67 45.36 -9.79
N LEU A 69 -12.44 45.09 -9.34
CA LEU A 69 -11.36 46.09 -9.20
C LEU A 69 -10.89 46.67 -10.53
N LEU A 70 -10.89 45.88 -11.61
CA LEU A 70 -10.49 46.34 -12.95
C LEU A 70 -11.59 47.13 -13.68
N LYS A 71 -12.82 47.16 -13.15
CA LYS A 71 -13.97 47.87 -13.73
C LYS A 71 -14.26 49.24 -13.11
N GLN A 72 -13.54 49.61 -12.05
CA GLN A 72 -13.63 50.89 -11.36
C GLN A 72 -12.50 51.83 -11.83
#